data_AF-A0A957LE62-F1
#
_entry.id   AF-A0A957LE62-F1
#
_cell.length_a   1.000
_cell.length_b   1.000
_cell.length_c   1.000
_cell.angle_alpha   90.00
_cell.angle_beta   90.00
_cell.angle_gamma   90.00
#
_symmetry.space_group_name_H-M   'P 1'
#
loop_
_entity.id
_entity.type
_entity.pdbx_description
1 polymer ?
#
loop_
_entity_poly.entity_id
_entity_poly.type
_entity_poly.pdbx_seq_one_letter_code
_entity_poly.pdbx_strand_id
1 'polypeptide(L)'
;MDHIHQLIDQVFREEYGRVLATLISSLRDFDLAEDVLQDALIIALERWPLHGVPDNPGAWITTTARRRAIDRIRRGQNLEQKKAVLQTLIEQERQTSIEEKMTTTFPDDRLKLIFTCCHPAL
;
A
#
# COMPACT_ATOMS: atom_id res chain seq x y z
N MET A 1 -19.15 31.82 -6.96
CA MET A 1 -18.38 30.56 -6.91
C MET A 1 -17.28 30.55 -7.97
N ASP A 2 -17.54 30.94 -9.21
CA ASP A 2 -16.52 30.92 -10.29
C ASP A 2 -15.20 31.63 -9.98
N HIS A 3 -15.23 32.76 -9.26
CA HIS A 3 -14.03 33.52 -8.95
C HIS A 3 -13.03 32.76 -8.05
N ILE A 4 -13.51 31.97 -7.08
CA ILE A 4 -12.61 31.20 -6.22
C ILE A 4 -11.99 30.04 -6.99
N HIS A 5 -12.76 29.35 -7.85
CA HIS A 5 -12.23 28.29 -8.71
C HIS A 5 -11.16 28.82 -9.68
N GLN A 6 -11.37 30.01 -10.27
CA GLN A 6 -10.36 30.65 -11.13
C GLN A 6 -9.08 31.01 -10.39
N LEU A 7 -9.19 31.54 -9.16
CA LEU A 7 -8.03 31.85 -8.32
C LEU A 7 -7.25 30.59 -7.97
N ILE A 8 -7.95 29.52 -7.60
CA ILE A 8 -7.34 28.24 -7.25
C ILE A 8 -6.61 27.65 -8.47
N ASP A 9 -7.24 27.67 -9.65
CA ASP A 9 -6.63 27.23 -10.90
C ASP A 9 -5.35 28.01 -11.25
N GLN A 10 -5.36 29.33 -11.03
CA GLN A 10 -4.19 30.16 -11.27
C GLN A 10 -3.04 29.79 -10.31
N VAL A 11 -3.34 29.71 -9.01
CA VAL A 11 -2.38 29.29 -7.99
C VAL A 11 -1.79 27.92 -8.31
N PHE A 12 -2.62 26.98 -8.75
CA PHE A 12 -2.14 25.66 -9.15
C PHE A 12 -1.20 25.72 -10.35
N ARG A 13 -1.54 26.46 -11.41
CA ARG A 13 -0.66 26.61 -12.57
C ARG A 13 0.69 27.25 -12.22
N GLU A 14 0.71 28.19 -11.28
CA GLU A 14 1.92 28.88 -10.84
C GLU A 14 2.80 28.02 -9.91
N GLU A 15 2.18 27.25 -9.01
CA GLU A 15 2.89 26.51 -7.96
C GLU A 15 3.25 25.06 -8.35
N TYR A 16 2.50 24.44 -9.26
CA TYR A 16 2.57 23.00 -9.54
C TYR A 16 3.99 22.52 -9.83
N GLY A 17 4.67 23.13 -10.82
CA GLY A 17 5.99 22.68 -11.24
C GLY A 17 7.04 22.80 -10.14
N ARG A 18 7.00 23.88 -9.36
CA ARG A 18 7.95 24.12 -8.26
C ARG A 18 7.72 23.16 -7.10
N VAL A 19 6.46 22.93 -6.73
CA VAL A 19 6.10 21.99 -5.66
C VAL A 19 6.45 20.57 -6.07
N LEU A 20 6.09 20.15 -7.29
CA LEU A 20 6.40 18.81 -7.81
C LEU A 20 7.92 18.56 -7.83
N ALA A 21 8.71 19.49 -8.37
CA ALA A 21 10.17 19.36 -8.38
C ALA A 21 10.76 19.24 -6.97
N THR A 22 10.23 19.99 -6.01
CA THR A 22 10.63 19.92 -4.60
C THR A 22 10.30 18.55 -4.00
N LEU A 23 9.10 18.03 -4.28
CA LEU A 23 8.66 16.72 -3.80
C LEU A 23 9.52 15.61 -4.39
N ILE A 24 9.73 15.58 -5.71
CA ILE A 24 10.59 14.60 -6.40
C ILE A 24 11.99 14.60 -5.80
N SER A 25 12.59 15.78 -5.59
CA SER A 25 13.93 15.88 -5.00
C SER A 25 13.98 15.31 -3.58
N SER A 26 12.94 15.56 -2.77
CA SER A 26 12.90 15.10 -1.37
C SER A 26 12.51 13.63 -1.20
N LEU A 27 11.61 13.12 -2.04
CA LEU A 27 11.06 11.77 -1.94
C LEU A 27 11.87 10.75 -2.76
N ARG A 28 12.59 11.22 -3.80
CA ARG A 28 13.34 10.39 -4.76
C ARG A 28 12.48 9.31 -5.43
N ASP A 29 11.19 9.57 -5.52
CA ASP A 29 10.17 8.71 -6.10
C ASP A 29 9.20 9.63 -6.84
N PHE A 30 9.16 9.49 -8.16
CA PHE A 30 8.37 10.37 -9.03
C PHE A 30 6.87 10.09 -8.86
N ASP A 31 6.48 8.82 -8.89
CA ASP A 31 5.10 8.39 -8.81
C ASP A 31 4.50 8.79 -7.45
N LEU A 32 5.24 8.53 -6.36
CA LEU A 32 4.82 8.96 -5.03
C LEU A 32 4.69 10.48 -4.93
N ALA A 33 5.59 11.24 -5.55
CA ALA A 33 5.56 12.70 -5.53
C ALA A 33 4.35 13.28 -6.28
N GLU A 34 4.03 12.74 -7.44
CA GLU A 34 2.85 13.13 -8.21
C GLU A 34 1.56 12.83 -7.42
N ASP A 35 1.46 11.61 -6.91
CA ASP A 35 0.30 11.16 -6.15
C ASP A 35 0.02 12.03 -4.91
N VAL A 36 1.05 12.33 -4.10
CA VAL A 36 0.87 13.11 -2.87
C VAL A 36 0.62 14.58 -3.15
N LEU A 37 1.11 15.09 -4.29
CA LEU A 37 0.77 16.41 -4.79
C LEU A 37 -0.71 16.47 -5.15
N GLN A 38 -1.20 15.51 -5.94
CA GLN A 38 -2.61 15.43 -6.33
C GLN A 38 -3.51 15.31 -5.09
N ASP A 39 -3.17 14.48 -4.12
CA ASP A 39 -3.88 14.39 -2.83
C ASP A 39 -3.95 15.77 -2.14
N ALA A 40 -2.84 16.52 -2.14
CA ALA A 40 -2.81 17.85 -1.52
C ALA A 40 -3.68 18.87 -2.27
N LEU A 41 -3.73 18.79 -3.60
CA LEU A 41 -4.58 19.64 -4.45
C LEU A 41 -6.07 19.34 -4.24
N ILE A 42 -6.45 18.07 -4.09
CA ILE A 42 -7.83 17.67 -3.75
C ILE A 42 -8.25 18.30 -2.43
N ILE A 43 -7.39 18.23 -1.39
CA ILE A 43 -7.69 18.83 -0.09
C ILE A 43 -7.78 20.36 -0.19
N ALA A 44 -6.95 20.99 -1.02
CA ALA A 44 -7.05 22.42 -1.29
C ALA A 44 -8.40 22.79 -1.92
N LEU A 45 -8.84 22.03 -2.94
CA LEU A 45 -10.13 22.22 -3.61
C LEU A 45 -11.33 22.05 -2.66
N GLU A 46 -11.24 21.16 -1.68
CA GLU A 46 -12.27 20.99 -0.66
C GLU A 46 -12.24 22.12 0.40
N ARG A 47 -11.03 22.53 0.82
CA ARG A 47 -10.86 23.37 2.00
C ARG A 47 -10.88 24.86 1.69
N TRP A 48 -10.24 25.30 0.61
CA TRP A 48 -10.06 26.72 0.30
C TRP A 48 -11.38 27.44 -0.01
N PRO A 49 -12.39 26.84 -0.66
CA PRO A 49 -13.69 27.50 -0.83
C PRO A 49 -14.40 27.84 0.49
N LEU A 50 -14.14 27.06 1.54
CA LEU A 50 -14.78 27.21 2.85
C LEU A 50 -13.97 28.10 3.80
N HIS A 51 -12.64 28.03 3.72
CA HIS A 51 -11.74 28.66 4.69
C HIS A 51 -10.88 29.79 4.11
N GLY A 52 -10.98 30.03 2.80
CA GLY A 52 -10.09 30.94 2.06
C GLY A 52 -8.80 30.27 1.61
N VAL A 53 -8.14 30.92 0.65
CA VAL A 53 -6.81 30.52 0.17
C VAL A 53 -5.75 31.02 1.17
N PRO A 54 -4.79 30.18 1.60
CA PRO A 54 -3.71 30.61 2.49
C PRO A 54 -2.82 31.69 1.87
N ASP A 55 -2.18 32.52 2.70
CA ASP A 55 -1.26 33.58 2.25
C ASP A 55 -0.09 33.05 1.40
N ASN A 56 0.37 31.82 1.69
CA ASN A 56 1.36 31.11 0.89
C ASN A 56 0.83 29.73 0.47
N PRO A 57 0.15 29.65 -0.68
CA PRO A 57 -0.44 28.41 -1.16
C PRO A 57 0.60 27.32 -1.47
N GLY A 58 1.72 27.68 -2.09
CA GLY A 58 2.79 26.73 -2.43
C GLY A 58 3.39 26.03 -1.21
N ALA A 59 3.66 26.80 -0.14
CA ALA A 59 4.15 26.25 1.12
C ALA A 59 3.11 25.35 1.80
N TRP A 60 1.83 25.75 1.72
CA TRP A 60 0.73 24.95 2.25
C TRP A 60 0.60 23.62 1.51
N ILE A 61 0.59 23.63 0.17
CA ILE A 61 0.49 22.42 -0.66
C ILE A 61 1.68 21.51 -0.38
N THR A 62 2.91 22.04 -0.38
CA THR A 62 4.13 21.27 -0.09
C THR A 62 4.04 20.57 1.27
N THR A 63 3.57 21.28 2.29
CA THR A 63 3.44 20.74 3.65
C THR A 63 2.39 19.64 3.72
N THR A 64 1.23 19.87 3.10
CA THR A 64 0.13 18.88 3.03
C THR A 64 0.58 17.63 2.29
N ALA A 65 1.23 17.77 1.14
CA ALA A 65 1.77 16.68 0.34
C ALA A 65 2.81 15.86 1.13
N ARG A 66 3.74 16.51 1.84
CA ARG A 66 4.73 15.80 2.69
C ARG A 66 4.07 14.97 3.79
N ARG A 67 3.02 15.49 4.43
CA ARG A 67 2.27 14.73 5.45
C ARG A 67 1.61 13.49 4.81
N ARG A 68 0.99 13.64 3.64
CA ARG A 68 0.42 12.52 2.89
C ARG A 68 1.48 11.48 2.49
N ALA A 69 2.66 11.91 2.07
CA ALA A 69 3.77 11.01 1.78
C ALA A 69 4.17 10.18 3.00
N ILE A 70 4.33 10.82 4.17
CA ILE A 70 4.63 10.12 5.43
C ILE A 70 3.55 9.07 5.74
N ASP A 71 2.27 9.43 5.60
CA ASP A 71 1.16 8.51 5.87
C ASP A 71 1.16 7.32 4.90
N ARG A 72 1.48 7.53 3.62
CA ARG A 72 1.61 6.46 2.63
C ARG A 72 2.78 5.52 2.94
N ILE A 73 3.95 6.07 3.25
CA ILE A 73 5.15 5.29 3.61
C ILE A 73 4.87 4.44 4.85
N ARG A 74 4.29 5.02 5.90
CA ARG A 74 3.93 4.29 7.12
C ARG A 74 2.91 3.18 6.85
N ARG A 75 1.91 3.44 6.02
CA ARG A 75 0.93 2.41 5.62
C ARG A 75 1.58 1.27 4.84
N GLY A 76 2.52 1.57 3.94
CA GLY A 76 3.31 0.57 3.22
C GLY A 76 4.13 -0.31 4.17
N GLN A 77 4.88 0.29 5.10
CA GLN A 77 5.65 -0.45 6.11
C GLN A 77 4.78 -1.36 6.97
N ASN A 78 3.63 -0.85 7.45
CA ASN A 78 2.69 -1.62 8.23
C ASN A 78 2.10 -2.79 7.43
N LEU A 79 1.83 -2.59 6.14
CA LEU A 79 1.34 -3.65 5.27
C LEU A 79 2.38 -4.76 5.11
N GLU A 80 3.63 -4.41 4.84
CA GLU A 80 4.71 -5.39 4.71
C GLU A 80 4.96 -6.15 6.00
N GLN A 81 4.96 -5.48 7.15
CA GLN A 81 5.05 -6.14 8.45
C GLN A 81 3.91 -7.13 8.68
N LYS A 82 2.66 -6.74 8.36
CA LYS A 82 1.49 -7.62 8.49
C LYS A 82 1.55 -8.81 7.54
N LYS A 83 2.03 -8.62 6.31
CA LYS A 83 2.24 -9.71 5.35
C LYS A 83 3.24 -10.74 5.88
N ALA A 84 4.36 -10.29 6.45
CA ALA A 84 5.37 -11.19 7.02
C ALA A 84 4.81 -12.02 8.20
N VAL A 85 4.00 -11.40 9.06
CA VAL A 85 3.31 -12.11 10.15
C VAL A 85 2.33 -13.14 9.59
N LEU A 86 1.49 -12.77 8.61
CA LEU A 86 0.55 -13.68 7.98
C LEU A 86 1.24 -14.87 7.30
N GLN A 87 2.35 -14.63 6.59
CA GLN A 87 3.14 -15.71 5.99
C GLN A 87 3.66 -16.70 7.03
N THR A 88 4.10 -16.20 8.19
CA THR A 88 4.56 -17.04 9.29
C THR A 88 3.42 -17.88 9.87
N LEU A 89 2.24 -17.28 10.07
CA LEU A 89 1.06 -17.99 10.57
C LEU A 89 0.60 -19.08 9.59
N ILE A 90 0.57 -18.78 8.29
CA ILE A 90 0.22 -19.76 7.24
C ILE A 90 1.19 -20.94 7.24
N GLU A 91 2.50 -20.69 7.40
CA GLU A 91 3.48 -21.77 7.46
C GLU A 91 3.32 -22.63 8.72
N GLN A 92 3.03 -22.02 9.87
CA GLN A 92 2.74 -22.73 11.12
C GLN A 92 1.49 -23.61 11.02
N GLU A 93 0.41 -23.09 10.42
CA GLU A 93 -0.81 -23.86 10.16
C GLU A 93 -0.54 -25.03 9.20
N ARG A 94 0.26 -24.82 8.16
CA ARG A 94 0.67 -25.87 7.23
C ARG A 94 1.48 -26.95 7.92
N GLN A 95 2.43 -26.58 8.77
CA GLN A 95 3.27 -27.51 9.52
C GLN A 95 2.43 -28.34 10.51
N THR A 96 1.54 -27.69 11.27
CA THR A 96 0.60 -28.36 12.17
C THR A 96 -0.28 -29.36 11.40
N SER A 97 -0.82 -28.96 10.25
CA SER A 97 -1.63 -29.82 9.39
C SER A 97 -0.85 -31.05 8.87
N ILE A 98 0.44 -30.89 8.58
CA ILE A 98 1.32 -32.00 8.16
C ILE A 98 1.55 -32.95 9.34
N GLU A 99 1.85 -32.43 10.52
CA GLU A 99 2.07 -33.22 11.74
C GLU A 99 0.82 -34.00 12.15
N GLU A 100 -0.36 -33.38 12.08
CA GLU A 100 -1.65 -34.05 12.30
C GLU A 100 -1.89 -35.16 11.27
N LYS A 101 -1.59 -34.91 9.98
CA LYS A 101 -1.67 -35.95 8.94
C LYS A 101 -0.68 -37.08 9.17
N MET A 102 0.55 -36.82 9.61
CA MET A 102 1.53 -37.86 9.92
C MET A 102 1.14 -38.67 11.16
N THR A 103 0.50 -38.03 12.15
CA THR A 103 0.04 -38.71 13.38
C THR A 103 -1.22 -39.55 13.14
N THR A 104 -2.08 -39.12 12.20
CA THR A 104 -3.30 -39.86 11.80
C THR A 104 -3.04 -40.89 10.69
N THR A 105 -1.97 -40.72 9.91
CA THR A 105 -1.48 -41.71 8.96
C THR A 105 -0.71 -42.78 9.73
N PHE A 106 -1.42 -43.80 10.22
CA PHE A 106 -0.77 -45.06 10.54
C PHE A 106 0.06 -45.52 9.33
N PRO A 107 1.33 -45.94 9.48
CA PRO A 107 2.08 -46.55 8.40
C PRO A 107 1.47 -47.92 8.12
N ASP A 108 0.45 -47.94 7.27
CA ASP A 108 -0.23 -49.16 6.87
C ASP A 108 0.61 -49.88 5.81
N ASP A 109 1.73 -50.44 6.27
CA ASP A 109 2.58 -51.33 5.47
C ASP A 109 1.83 -52.60 5.03
N ARG A 110 0.64 -52.90 5.62
CA ARG A 110 -0.23 -54.00 5.18
C ARG A 110 -1.05 -53.63 3.94
N LEU A 111 -1.54 -52.39 3.83
CA LEU A 111 -2.21 -51.92 2.60
C LEU A 111 -1.24 -51.87 1.40
N LYS A 112 0.03 -51.54 1.62
CA LYS A 112 1.09 -51.64 0.59
C LYS A 112 1.28 -53.07 0.07
N LEU A 113 1.26 -54.05 0.97
CA LEU A 113 1.36 -55.48 0.64
C LEU A 113 0.16 -55.97 -0.18
N ILE A 114 -1.06 -55.56 0.18
CA ILE A 114 -2.28 -55.93 -0.57
C ILE A 114 -2.25 -55.34 -2.00
N PHE A 115 -1.85 -54.07 -2.18
CA PHE A 115 -1.73 -53.46 -3.51
C PHE A 115 -0.64 -54.09 -4.39
N THR A 116 0.41 -54.67 -3.79
CA THR A 116 1.45 -55.39 -4.54
C THR A 116 0.95 -56.75 -5.03
N CYS A 117 0.12 -57.44 -4.24
CA CYS A 117 -0.47 -58.74 -4.60
C CYS A 117 -1.63 -58.64 -5.60
N CYS A 118 -2.26 -57.47 -5.75
CA CYS A 118 -3.38 -57.24 -6.67
C CYS A 118 -2.98 -56.55 -7.99
N HIS A 119 -1.68 -56.44 -8.29
CA HIS A 119 -1.23 -55.91 -9.59
C HIS A 119 -1.42 -56.99 -10.67
N PRO A 120 -2.25 -56.78 -11.71
CA PRO A 120 -2.63 -57.80 -12.69
C PRO A 120 -1.52 -58.11 -13.73
N ALA A 121 -0.25 -58.00 -13.34
CA ALA A 121 0.91 -58.33 -14.17
C ALA A 121 1.90 -59.31 -13.51
N LEU A 122 1.47 -60.02 -12.46
CA LEU A 122 2.07 -61.28 -11.99
C LEU A 122 1.10 -62.43 -12.21
#